data_AF-A0A2V8FQ31-F1
#
_entry.id   AF-A0A2V8FQ31-F1
#
_cell.length_a   1.000
_cell.length_b   1.000
_cell.length_c   1.000
_cell.angle_alpha   90.00
_cell.angle_beta   90.00
_cell.angle_gamma   90.00
#
_symmetry.space_group_name_H-M   'P 1'
#
loop_
_entity.id
_entity.type
_entity.pdbx_description
1 polymer ?
#
loop_
_entity_poly.entity_id
_entity_poly.type
_entity_poly.pdbx_seq_one_letter_code
_entity_poly.pdbx_strand_id
1 'polypeptide(L)'
;TPVSFMANVHCAAATENFIALEHHSLDVPWWEQLVRTAGGQPLVDKGFAIVPDTPGLGVELNEEIVKQHLRPDSGFFKPTPEWDKERSNDRHWS
;
A
#
# COMPACT_ATOMS: atom_id res chain seq x y z
N THR A 1 -2.83 -4.27 -0.75
CA THR A 1 -2.48 -3.41 -1.89
C THR A 1 -0.97 -3.41 -2.04
N PRO A 2 -0.40 -3.05 -3.20
CA PRO A 2 1.07 -3.03 -3.36
C PRO A 2 1.77 -2.05 -2.40
N VAL A 3 1.09 -0.99 -1.96
CA VAL A 3 1.62 -0.07 -0.93
C VAL A 3 1.90 -0.79 0.39
N SER A 4 0.92 -1.55 0.90
CA SER A 4 1.10 -2.34 2.13
C SER A 4 2.07 -3.50 1.94
N PHE A 5 2.08 -4.12 0.76
CA PHE A 5 3.05 -5.16 0.44
C PHE A 5 4.49 -4.63 0.53
N MET A 6 4.78 -3.49 -0.11
CA MET A 6 6.12 -2.88 -0.05
C MET A 6 6.50 -2.43 1.36
N ALA A 7 5.55 -1.93 2.17
CA ALA A 7 5.82 -1.66 3.58
C ALA A 7 6.27 -2.93 4.33
N ASN A 8 5.63 -4.08 4.07
CA ASN A 8 6.04 -5.35 4.66
C ASN A 8 7.37 -5.88 4.10
N VAL A 9 7.71 -5.60 2.84
CA VAL A 9 9.04 -5.89 2.28
C VAL A 9 10.13 -5.18 3.08
N HIS A 10 9.92 -3.91 3.42
CA HIS A 10 10.84 -3.16 4.30
C HIS A 10 10.92 -3.77 5.70
N CYS A 11 9.80 -4.16 6.31
CA CYS A 11 9.81 -4.85 7.61
C CYS A 11 10.57 -6.18 7.55
N ALA A 12 10.38 -6.98 6.50
CA ALA A 12 11.07 -8.24 6.29
C ALA A 12 12.59 -8.05 6.13
N ALA A 13 13.00 -7.06 5.32
CA ALA A 13 14.41 -6.74 5.11
C ALA A 13 15.11 -6.26 6.39
N ALA A 14 14.38 -5.62 7.31
CA ALA A 14 14.89 -5.13 8.59
C ALA A 14 14.85 -6.16 9.74
N THR A 15 14.49 -7.41 9.46
CA THR A 15 14.24 -8.45 10.48
C THR A 15 15.08 -9.70 10.24
N GLU A 16 15.87 -10.13 11.22
CA GLU A 16 16.78 -11.28 11.06
C GLU A 16 16.08 -12.65 11.02
N ASN A 17 14.88 -12.77 11.60
CA ASN A 17 14.13 -14.03 11.70
C ASN A 17 12.96 -14.13 10.70
N PHE A 18 13.02 -13.38 9.59
CA PHE A 18 12.03 -13.46 8.53
C PHE A 18 12.08 -14.82 7.80
N ILE A 19 10.92 -15.40 7.50
CA ILE A 19 10.78 -16.69 6.79
C ILE A 19 10.17 -16.49 5.41
N ALA A 20 8.97 -15.87 5.36
CA ALA A 20 8.22 -15.63 4.13
C ALA A 20 7.25 -14.47 4.31
N LEU A 21 6.89 -13.82 3.21
CA LEU A 21 5.91 -12.73 3.16
C LEU A 21 4.75 -13.16 2.26
N GLU A 22 3.53 -13.08 2.80
CA GLU A 22 2.32 -13.44 2.05
C GLU A 22 2.07 -12.48 0.89
N HIS A 23 1.71 -13.04 -0.27
CA HIS A 23 1.26 -12.30 -1.44
C HIS A 23 -0.02 -12.94 -2.00
N HIS A 24 -1.18 -12.39 -1.63
CA HIS A 24 -2.49 -12.97 -1.93
C HIS A 24 -3.17 -12.36 -3.18
N SER A 25 -2.62 -11.31 -3.80
CA SER A 25 -3.29 -10.59 -4.90
C SER A 25 -2.80 -10.96 -6.31
N LEU A 26 -2.23 -12.15 -6.47
CA LEU A 26 -1.68 -12.66 -7.74
C LEU A 26 -2.75 -12.82 -8.84
N ASP A 27 -4.01 -12.99 -8.45
CA ASP A 27 -5.17 -13.19 -9.31
C ASP A 27 -5.85 -11.88 -9.75
N VAL A 28 -5.31 -10.71 -9.34
CA VAL A 28 -5.85 -9.39 -9.66
C VAL A 28 -4.95 -8.70 -10.69
N PRO A 29 -5.26 -8.72 -12.00
CA PRO A 29 -4.32 -8.33 -13.07
C PRO A 29 -3.87 -6.86 -13.04
N TRP A 30 -4.65 -5.99 -12.40
CA TRP A 30 -4.38 -4.56 -12.27
C TRP A 30 -3.71 -4.19 -10.94
N TRP A 31 -3.50 -5.15 -10.03
CA TRP A 31 -3.00 -4.86 -8.69
C TRP A 31 -1.62 -4.22 -8.69
N GLU A 32 -0.67 -4.75 -9.49
CA GLU A 32 0.67 -4.16 -9.58
C GLU A 32 0.62 -2.75 -10.20
N GLN A 33 -0.33 -2.52 -11.12
CA GLN A 33 -0.49 -1.24 -11.82
C GLN A 33 -0.99 -0.11 -10.91
N LEU A 34 -1.45 -0.43 -9.69
CA LEU A 34 -1.82 0.58 -8.68
C LEU A 34 -0.62 1.42 -8.23
N VAL A 35 0.62 0.97 -8.49
CA VAL A 35 1.84 1.72 -8.19
C VAL A 35 2.81 1.73 -9.37
N ARG A 36 3.73 2.69 -9.36
CA ARG A 36 4.93 2.73 -10.21
C ARG A 36 6.14 2.55 -9.32
N THR A 37 7.04 1.63 -9.67
CA THR A 37 8.29 1.44 -8.93
C THR A 37 9.26 2.58 -9.24
N ALA A 38 9.82 3.21 -8.22
CA ALA A 38 10.73 4.35 -8.40
C ALA A 38 12.04 3.94 -9.11
N GLY A 39 12.49 2.70 -8.93
CA GLY A 39 13.69 2.14 -9.55
C GLY A 39 13.46 1.39 -10.87
N GLY A 40 12.22 1.37 -11.40
CA GLY A 40 11.86 0.66 -12.64
C GLY A 40 11.90 -0.87 -12.59
N GLN A 41 12.20 -1.46 -11.42
CA GLN A 41 12.22 -2.91 -11.20
C GLN A 41 10.79 -3.44 -11.01
N PRO A 42 10.50 -4.72 -11.32
CA PRO A 42 9.23 -5.32 -10.95
C PRO A 42 9.07 -5.41 -9.41
N LEU A 43 7.84 -5.51 -8.91
CA LEU A 43 7.60 -5.72 -7.48
C LEU A 43 8.05 -7.13 -7.02
N VAL A 44 7.86 -8.13 -7.89
CA VAL A 44 8.22 -9.52 -7.65
C VAL A 44 8.92 -10.09 -8.89
N ASP A 45 10.06 -10.76 -8.70
CA ASP A 45 10.74 -11.57 -9.72
C ASP A 45 10.92 -13.01 -9.21
N LYS A 46 10.46 -13.99 -9.98
CA LYS A 46 10.58 -15.44 -9.68
C LYS A 46 10.16 -15.84 -8.26
N GLY A 47 9.12 -15.21 -7.73
CA GLY A 47 8.59 -15.49 -6.38
C GLY A 47 9.29 -14.75 -5.24
N PHE A 48 10.23 -13.85 -5.54
CA PHE A 48 10.91 -13.01 -4.56
C PHE A 48 10.50 -11.55 -4.74
N ALA A 49 10.10 -10.89 -3.65
CA ALA A 49 9.88 -9.45 -3.66
C ALA A 49 11.22 -8.72 -3.73
N ILE A 50 11.34 -7.69 -4.57
CA ILE A 50 12.55 -6.90 -4.70
C ILE A 50 12.58 -5.82 -3.61
N VAL A 51 13.61 -5.81 -2.77
CA VAL A 51 13.85 -4.73 -1.80
C VAL A 51 14.35 -3.50 -2.56
N PRO A 52 13.67 -2.35 -2.47
CA PRO A 52 14.07 -1.16 -3.22
C PRO A 52 15.20 -0.39 -2.52
N ASP A 53 16.19 0.08 -3.29
CA ASP A 53 17.24 1.00 -2.82
C ASP A 53 16.83 2.48 -2.92
N THR A 54 15.69 2.78 -3.55
CA THR A 54 15.15 4.14 -3.68
C THR A 54 14.50 4.61 -2.37
N PRO A 55 14.43 5.94 -2.11
CA PRO A 55 13.84 6.47 -0.88
C PRO A 55 12.37 6.05 -0.62
N GLY A 56 12.00 6.05 0.66
CA GLY A 56 10.63 5.74 1.10
C GLY A 56 10.27 4.27 0.89
N LEU A 57 9.02 4.01 0.47
CA LEU A 57 8.57 2.64 0.16
C LEU A 57 9.09 2.12 -1.19
N GLY A 58 9.80 2.94 -1.97
CA GLY A 58 10.29 2.60 -3.31
C GLY A 58 9.21 2.51 -4.40
N VAL A 59 8.01 2.99 -4.11
CA VAL A 59 6.88 3.02 -5.02
C VAL A 59 6.14 4.35 -4.94
N GLU A 60 5.55 4.77 -6.05
CA GLU A 60 4.66 5.92 -6.18
C GLU A 60 3.25 5.44 -6.55
N LEU A 61 2.21 6.08 -6.01
CA LEU A 61 0.83 5.72 -6.30
C LEU A 61 0.47 6.07 -7.75
N ASN A 62 -0.08 5.12 -8.50
CA ASN A 62 -0.64 5.40 -9.81
C ASN A 62 -2.11 5.82 -9.68
N GLU A 63 -2.35 7.12 -9.48
CA GLU A 63 -3.70 7.63 -9.22
C GLU A 63 -4.72 7.29 -10.32
N GLU A 64 -4.28 7.19 -11.57
CA GLU A 64 -5.16 6.90 -12.71
C GLU A 64 -5.80 5.51 -12.55
N ILE A 65 -4.99 4.50 -12.23
CA ILE A 65 -5.45 3.12 -12.01
C ILE A 65 -6.23 3.02 -10.70
N VAL A 66 -5.80 3.72 -9.65
CA VAL A 66 -6.54 3.77 -8.38
C VAL A 66 -7.96 4.29 -8.60
N LYS A 67 -8.11 5.39 -9.36
CA LYS A 67 -9.43 5.98 -9.67
C LYS A 67 -10.33 5.02 -10.47
N GLN A 68 -9.75 4.18 -11.34
CA GLN A 68 -10.50 3.18 -12.12
C GLN A 68 -11.04 2.03 -11.25
N HIS A 69 -10.38 1.72 -10.13
CA HIS A 69 -10.70 0.56 -9.28
C HIS A 69 -11.22 0.95 -7.88
N LEU A 70 -11.77 2.15 -7.74
CA LEU A 70 -12.48 2.55 -6.53
C LEU A 70 -13.67 1.63 -6.27
N ARG A 71 -13.93 1.32 -4.99
CA ARG A 71 -15.12 0.58 -4.61
C ARG A 71 -16.38 1.41 -4.92
N PRO A 72 -17.52 0.77 -5.20
CA PRO A 72 -18.81 1.47 -5.25
C PRO A 72 -19.01 2.33 -4.00
N ASP A 73 -19.61 3.50 -4.17
CA ASP A 73 -19.89 4.49 -3.12
C ASP A 73 -18.67 5.07 -2.38
N SER A 74 -17.44 4.72 -2.78
CA SER A 74 -16.22 5.31 -2.24
C SER A 74 -15.80 6.59 -2.97
N GLY A 75 -14.66 7.17 -2.59
CA GLY A 75 -14.14 8.36 -3.23
C GLY A 75 -12.63 8.45 -3.13
N PHE A 76 -12.02 9.11 -4.10
CA PHE A 76 -10.59 9.38 -4.08
C PHE A 76 -10.31 10.65 -3.28
N PHE A 77 -9.70 10.50 -2.09
CA PHE A 77 -9.37 11.61 -1.19
C PHE A 77 -10.48 12.66 -1.05
N LYS A 78 -11.73 12.20 -0.94
CA LYS A 78 -12.87 13.10 -0.70
C LYS A 78 -12.66 13.81 0.63
N PRO A 79 -13.04 15.10 0.74
CA PRO A 79 -13.09 15.75 2.04
C PRO A 79 -14.10 15.01 2.92
N THR A 80 -13.85 15.02 4.23
CA THR A 80 -14.64 14.31 5.24
C THR A 80 -15.24 15.29 6.27
N PRO A 81 -15.97 16.35 5.85
CA PRO A 81 -16.43 17.42 6.75
C PRO A 81 -17.49 16.96 7.76
N GLU A 82 -18.11 15.79 7.54
CA GLU A 82 -18.99 15.16 8.50
C GLU A 82 -18.27 14.87 9.83
N TRP A 83 -16.96 14.65 9.79
CA TRP A 83 -16.13 14.41 10.98
C TRP A 83 -15.71 15.69 11.70
N ASP A 84 -15.80 16.87 11.06
CA ASP A 84 -15.42 18.15 11.68
C ASP A 84 -16.30 18.50 12.89
N LYS A 85 -17.51 17.91 12.96
CA LYS A 85 -18.51 18.15 14.01
C LYS A 85 -18.69 16.97 14.94
N GLU A 86 -18.12 15.81 14.60
CA GLU A 86 -18.25 14.60 15.38
C GLU A 86 -17.30 14.67 16.58
N ARG A 87 -17.86 14.67 17.79
CA ARG A 87 -17.06 14.74 19.02
C ARG A 87 -16.73 13.32 19.48
N SER A 88 -15.49 12.87 19.21
CA SER A 88 -14.97 11.63 19.77
C SER A 88 -14.95 11.69 21.30
N ASN A 89 -15.20 10.56 21.94
CA ASN A 89 -15.13 10.44 23.39
C ASN A 89 -13.67 10.23 23.85
N ASP A 90 -12.78 11.18 23.53
CA ASP A 90 -11.33 11.10 23.73
C ASP A 90 -10.87 11.35 25.18
N ARG A 91 -11.69 10.99 26.17
CA ARG A 91 -11.39 11.29 27.57
C ARG A 91 -10.12 10.57 27.99
N HIS A 92 -9.17 11.31 28.56
CA HIS A 92 -7.96 10.75 29.15
C HIS A 92 -8.23 9.88 30.40
N TRP A 93 -9.43 9.96 30.99
CA TRP A 93 -9.86 9.13 32.12
C TRP A 93 -11.40 9.12 32.24
N SER A 94 -11.93 8.10 32.92
CA SER A 94 -13.38 7.82 33.09
C SER A 94 -14.00 8.48 34.30
#